data_AF-A0A6A9K0S2-F1
#
_entry.id   AF-A0A6A9K0S2-F1
#
_cell.length_a   1.000
_cell.length_b   1.000
_cell.length_c   1.000
_cell.angle_alpha   90.00
_cell.angle_beta   90.00
_cell.angle_gamma   90.00
#
_symmetry.space_group_name_H-M   'P 1'
#
loop_
_entity.id
_entity.type
_entity.pdbx_description
1 polymer ?
#
loop_
_entity_poly.entity_id
_entity_poly.type
_entity_poly.pdbx_seq_one_letter_code
_entity_poly.pdbx_strand_id
1 'polypeptide(L)'
;MLETCRRHCCDLFLAPAYDIVNTTAYIPQDVLALDLVGNKSLFASRQGLLEFAQVCDVARPTEVIREPLERLLARSTELSEQALHVVAAIRQCAVPFMQTFG
;
A
#
# COMPACT_ATOMS: atom_id res chain seq x y z
N MET A 1 40.15 -25.53 -15.87
CA MET A 1 39.71 -24.11 -15.89
C MET A 1 38.24 -24.14 -16.29
N LEU A 2 37.34 -23.62 -15.45
CA LEU A 2 35.85 -23.64 -15.55
C LEU A 2 35.10 -24.87 -14.96
N GLU A 3 35.37 -25.24 -13.70
CA GLU A 3 34.43 -26.08 -12.90
C GLU A 3 34.17 -25.50 -11.50
N THR A 4 34.25 -24.18 -11.36
CA THR A 4 33.96 -23.48 -10.11
C THR A 4 32.81 -22.52 -10.33
N CYS A 5 31.79 -22.61 -9.46
CA CYS A 5 30.65 -21.70 -9.30
C CYS A 5 29.29 -22.13 -9.93
N ARG A 6 28.89 -23.39 -9.76
CA ARG A 6 27.45 -23.77 -9.70
C ARG A 6 27.21 -24.54 -8.40
N ARG A 7 26.94 -23.84 -7.29
CA ARG A 7 26.29 -24.36 -6.06
C ARG A 7 26.37 -23.30 -4.97
N HIS A 8 25.53 -22.27 -5.08
CA HIS A 8 24.95 -21.52 -3.96
C HIS A 8 23.90 -20.60 -4.58
N CYS A 9 22.76 -21.19 -4.96
CA CYS A 9 21.55 -20.41 -5.11
C CYS A 9 21.02 -20.30 -3.68
N CYS A 10 21.41 -19.27 -2.95
CA CYS A 10 20.74 -18.97 -1.70
C CYS A 10 19.34 -18.49 -2.08
N ASP A 11 18.33 -19.30 -1.81
CA ASP A 11 16.95 -18.87 -1.94
C ASP A 11 16.76 -17.64 -1.04
N LEU A 12 16.48 -16.50 -1.68
CA LEU A 12 16.25 -15.23 -1.00
C LEU A 12 14.75 -15.11 -0.73
N PHE A 13 14.40 -14.87 0.53
CA PHE A 13 13.03 -14.62 0.96
C PHE A 13 12.89 -13.17 1.42
N LEU A 14 11.71 -12.61 1.18
CA LEU A 14 11.36 -11.31 1.76
C LEU A 14 11.29 -11.46 3.28
N ALA A 15 12.04 -10.63 3.98
CA ALA A 15 11.81 -10.43 5.41
C ALA A 15 10.42 -9.82 5.63
N PRO A 16 9.82 -9.99 6.82
CA PRO A 16 8.58 -9.29 7.15
C PRO A 16 8.72 -7.78 6.95
N ALA A 17 7.60 -7.12 6.66
CA ALA A 17 7.57 -5.67 6.61
C ALA A 17 7.71 -5.11 8.03
N TYR A 18 8.65 -4.17 8.20
CA TYR A 18 8.91 -3.47 9.46
C TYR A 18 8.79 -1.96 9.24
N ASP A 19 8.78 -1.20 10.33
CA ASP A 19 8.70 0.27 10.30
C ASP A 19 7.42 0.81 9.63
N ILE A 20 6.29 0.13 9.87
CA ILE A 20 4.97 0.57 9.37
C ILE A 20 4.44 1.65 10.30
N VAL A 21 4.51 2.90 9.84
CA VAL A 21 3.96 4.07 10.54
C VAL A 21 2.97 4.82 9.65
N ASN A 22 1.92 5.38 10.26
CA ASN A 22 1.04 6.31 9.56
C ASN A 22 1.58 7.73 9.73
N THR A 23 2.39 8.16 8.78
CA THR A 23 2.98 9.50 8.71
C THR A 23 1.93 10.59 8.48
N THR A 24 0.79 10.26 7.86
CA THR A 24 -0.33 11.20 7.64
C THR A 24 -0.86 11.79 8.94
N ALA A 25 -0.78 11.04 10.04
CA ALA A 25 -1.15 11.52 11.37
C ALA A 25 -0.33 12.75 11.84
N TYR A 26 0.87 12.94 11.29
CA TYR A 26 1.81 14.01 11.66
C TYR A 26 2.09 14.96 10.48
N ILE A 27 1.88 14.50 9.25
CA ILE A 27 2.16 15.22 8.00
C ILE A 27 0.87 15.18 7.15
N PRO A 28 -0.01 16.20 7.26
CA PRO A 28 -1.35 16.18 6.64
C PRO A 28 -1.39 16.14 5.11
N GLN A 29 -0.24 16.27 4.44
CA GLN A 29 -0.11 16.27 2.97
C GLN A 29 1.04 15.33 2.56
N ASP A 30 1.19 14.23 3.32
CA ASP A 30 2.25 13.28 3.04
C ASP A 30 2.06 12.62 1.68
N VAL A 31 3.19 12.22 1.10
CA VAL A 31 3.27 11.61 -0.22
C VAL A 31 3.88 10.22 -0.10
N LEU A 32 3.48 9.30 -0.98
CA LEU A 32 4.06 7.97 -1.05
C LEU A 32 5.58 8.05 -1.26
N ALA A 33 6.31 7.18 -0.56
CA ALA A 33 7.75 7.05 -0.71
C ALA A 33 8.14 6.53 -2.11
N LEU A 34 7.32 5.65 -2.68
CA LEU A 34 7.48 5.10 -4.02
C LEU A 34 6.31 5.52 -4.91
N ASP A 35 6.61 5.81 -6.16
CA ASP A 35 5.61 6.20 -7.15
C ASP A 35 4.78 4.98 -7.56
N LEU A 36 3.46 5.16 -7.59
CA LEU A 36 2.55 4.18 -8.18
C LEU A 36 2.03 4.73 -9.50
N VAL A 37 2.47 4.16 -10.62
CA VAL A 37 2.09 4.60 -11.97
C VAL A 37 2.36 6.11 -12.17
N GLY A 38 3.51 6.59 -11.69
CA GLY A 38 3.90 8.00 -11.76
C GLY A 38 3.15 8.94 -10.81
N ASN A 39 2.41 8.39 -9.85
CA ASN A 39 1.67 9.17 -8.85
C ASN A 39 2.22 8.95 -7.44
N LYS A 40 2.39 10.04 -6.69
CA LYS A 40 2.80 10.02 -5.28
C LYS A 40 1.66 10.26 -4.30
N SER A 41 0.48 10.65 -4.78
CA SER A 41 -0.69 10.82 -3.93
C SER A 41 -1.32 9.46 -3.63
N LEU A 42 -1.48 9.14 -2.34
CA LEU A 42 -2.07 7.88 -1.88
C LEU A 42 -3.43 7.59 -2.53
N PHE A 43 -4.33 8.59 -2.58
CA PHE A 43 -5.69 8.40 -3.09
C PHE A 43 -5.76 8.34 -4.60
N ALA A 44 -4.96 9.14 -5.31
CA ALA A 44 -4.90 9.09 -6.77
C ALA A 44 -4.26 7.78 -7.26
N SER A 45 -3.28 7.28 -6.51
CA SER A 45 -2.60 6.00 -6.75
C SER A 45 -3.55 4.81 -6.66
N ARG A 46 -4.55 4.84 -5.76
CA ARG A 46 -5.52 3.74 -5.59
C ARG A 46 -6.18 3.31 -6.90
N GLN A 47 -6.48 4.26 -7.79
CA GLN A 47 -7.16 3.97 -9.06
C GLN A 47 -6.29 3.09 -9.98
N GLY A 48 -4.97 3.31 -9.97
CA GLY A 48 -4.01 2.57 -10.81
C GLY A 48 -3.47 1.30 -10.18
N LEU A 49 -3.86 0.93 -8.94
CA LEU A 49 -3.23 -0.17 -8.22
C LEU A 49 -3.47 -1.54 -8.86
N LEU A 50 -4.68 -1.79 -9.38
CA LEU A 50 -4.99 -3.05 -10.06
C LEU A 50 -4.33 -3.13 -11.45
N GLU A 51 -4.23 -2.00 -12.15
CA GLU A 51 -3.52 -1.91 -13.44
C GLU A 51 -2.02 -2.12 -13.24
N PHE A 52 -1.45 -1.51 -12.21
CA PHE A 52 -0.04 -1.68 -11.86
C PHE A 52 0.30 -3.13 -11.48
N ALA A 53 -0.62 -3.82 -10.79
CA ALA A 53 -0.45 -5.23 -10.46
C ALA A 53 -0.35 -6.11 -11.71
N GLN A 54 -1.05 -5.77 -12.80
CA GLN A 54 -0.91 -6.46 -14.08
C GLN A 54 0.47 -6.22 -14.70
N VAL A 55 0.99 -4.99 -14.64
CA VAL A 55 2.35 -4.67 -15.10
C VAL A 55 3.41 -5.46 -14.32
N CYS A 56 3.16 -5.70 -13.03
CA CYS A 56 4.03 -6.48 -12.16
C CYS A 56 3.83 -8.00 -12.26
N ASP A 57 2.99 -8.48 -13.18
CA ASP A 57 2.64 -9.90 -13.35
C ASP A 57 2.13 -10.59 -12.07
N VAL A 58 1.38 -9.83 -11.26
CA VAL A 58 0.75 -10.36 -10.04
C VAL A 58 -0.41 -11.27 -10.43
N ALA A 59 -0.31 -12.56 -10.10
CA ALA A 59 -1.38 -13.52 -10.33
C ALA A 59 -2.63 -13.16 -9.52
N ARG A 60 -3.80 -13.09 -10.19
CA ARG A 60 -5.12 -12.81 -9.59
C ARG A 60 -5.09 -11.52 -8.73
N PRO A 61 -4.81 -10.35 -9.34
CA PRO A 61 -4.52 -9.11 -8.61
C PRO A 61 -5.68 -8.67 -7.69
N THR A 62 -6.91 -8.95 -8.10
CA THR A 62 -8.11 -8.72 -7.28
C THR A 62 -8.08 -9.49 -5.95
N GLU A 63 -7.73 -10.77 -5.98
CA GLU A 63 -7.69 -11.62 -4.78
C GLU A 63 -6.54 -11.23 -3.87
N VAL A 64 -5.40 -10.85 -4.45
CA VAL A 64 -4.19 -10.47 -3.71
C VAL A 64 -4.33 -9.09 -3.05
N ILE A 65 -5.03 -8.16 -3.70
CA ILE A 65 -5.05 -6.75 -3.28
C ILE A 65 -6.40 -6.36 -2.68
N ARG A 66 -7.51 -6.64 -3.37
CA ARG A 66 -8.83 -6.13 -2.98
C ARG A 66 -9.40 -6.89 -1.79
N GLU A 67 -9.33 -8.22 -1.77
CA GLU A 67 -9.94 -9.01 -0.70
C GLU A 67 -9.30 -8.79 0.68
N PRO A 68 -7.97 -8.71 0.83
CA PRO A 68 -7.36 -8.35 2.13
C PRO A 68 -7.75 -6.94 2.56
N LEU A 69 -7.82 -5.99 1.63
CA LEU A 69 -8.24 -4.62 1.92
C LEU A 69 -9.69 -4.57 2.42
N GLU A 70 -10.62 -5.25 1.75
CA GLU A 70 -12.03 -5.30 2.17
C GLU A 70 -12.18 -5.94 3.55
N ARG A 71 -11.45 -7.04 3.82
CA ARG A 71 -11.42 -7.67 5.15
C ARG A 71 -10.85 -6.75 6.22
N LEU A 72 -9.82 -5.97 5.91
CA LEU A 72 -9.26 -4.99 6.83
C LEU A 72 -10.26 -3.86 7.13
N LEU A 73 -10.91 -3.33 6.09
CA LEU A 73 -11.92 -2.28 6.23
C LEU A 73 -13.11 -2.75 7.07
N ALA A 74 -13.57 -4.00 6.90
CA ALA A 74 -14.63 -4.58 7.71
C ALA A 74 -14.29 -4.64 9.22
N ARG A 75 -13.00 -4.68 9.56
CA ARG A 75 -12.49 -4.70 10.95
C ARG A 75 -12.01 -3.33 11.44
N SER A 76 -12.06 -2.31 10.58
CA SER A 76 -11.47 -0.99 10.87
C SER A 76 -12.26 -0.16 11.88
N THR A 77 -13.52 -0.49 12.14
CA THR A 77 -14.36 0.19 13.14
C THR A 77 -13.77 0.08 14.54
N GLU A 78 -13.36 -1.12 14.95
CA GLU A 78 -12.71 -1.38 16.24
C GLU A 78 -11.35 -0.66 16.38
N LEU A 79 -10.62 -0.54 15.27
CA LEU A 79 -9.32 0.15 15.22
C LEU A 79 -9.46 1.68 15.23
N SER A 80 -10.57 2.19 14.67
CA SER A 80 -10.81 3.62 14.54
C SER A 80 -11.03 4.29 15.90
N GLU A 81 -11.63 3.58 16.85
CA GLU A 81 -11.86 4.07 18.22
C GLU A 81 -10.55 4.24 18.99
N GLN A 82 -9.53 3.44 18.67
CA GLN A 82 -8.24 3.44 19.36
C GLN A 82 -7.31 4.57 18.88
N ALA A 83 -7.57 5.13 17.70
CA ALA A 83 -6.66 6.08 17.05
C ALA A 83 -7.40 7.24 16.35
N LEU A 84 -8.25 7.95 17.10
CA LEU A 84 -9.10 9.03 16.57
C LEU A 84 -8.34 10.09 15.77
N HIS A 85 -7.14 10.47 16.21
CA HIS A 85 -6.30 11.47 15.54
C HIS A 85 -5.81 10.98 14.16
N VAL A 86 -5.48 9.69 14.03
CA VAL A 86 -5.09 9.07 12.77
C VAL A 86 -6.28 9.05 11.81
N VAL A 87 -7.46 8.67 12.30
CA VAL A 87 -8.70 8.66 11.51
C VAL A 87 -9.04 10.05 10.98
N ALA A 88 -8.93 11.08 11.82
CA ALA A 88 -9.16 12.46 11.41
C ALA A 88 -8.20 12.90 10.30
N ALA A 89 -6.90 12.58 10.45
CA ALA A 89 -5.88 12.91 9.46
C ALA A 89 -6.12 12.20 8.11
N ILE A 90 -6.44 10.90 8.13
CA ILE A 90 -6.78 10.13 6.92
C ILE A 90 -7.99 10.75 6.22
N ARG A 91 -9.06 11.08 6.97
CA ARG A 91 -10.27 11.69 6.41
C ARG A 91 -9.95 13.02 5.76
N GLN A 92 -9.14 13.87 6.40
CA GLN A 92 -8.74 15.16 5.84
C GLN A 92 -7.97 14.98 4.53
N CYS A 93 -7.06 14.01 4.46
CA CYS A 93 -6.33 13.70 3.22
C CYS A 93 -7.23 13.16 2.10
N ALA A 94 -8.33 12.49 2.47
CA ALA A 94 -9.29 11.97 1.51
C ALA A 94 -10.23 13.07 0.95
N VAL A 95 -10.39 14.22 1.61
CA VAL A 95 -11.36 15.27 1.22
C VAL A 95 -11.23 15.69 -0.25
N PRO A 96 -10.04 16.02 -0.78
CA PRO A 96 -9.92 16.45 -2.18
C PRO A 96 -10.36 15.36 -3.17
N PHE A 97 -10.10 14.09 -2.82
CA PHE A 97 -10.52 12.96 -3.64
C PHE A 97 -12.05 12.77 -3.58
N MET A 98 -12.64 12.79 -2.38
CA MET A 98 -14.11 12.68 -2.22
C MET A 98 -14.85 13.81 -2.94
N GLN A 99 -14.30 15.02 -2.99
CA GLN A 99 -14.90 16.14 -3.71
C GLN A 99 -14.80 16.01 -5.22
N THR A 100 -13.81 15.27 -5.72
CA THR A 100 -13.56 15.11 -7.17
C THR A 100 -14.29 13.90 -7.75
N PHE A 101 -14.44 12.83 -6.96
CA PHE A 101 -14.93 11.52 -7.43
C PHE A 101 -16.06 10.91 -6.59
N GLY A 102 -16.52 11.60 -5.53
CA GLY A 102 -17.58 11.13 -4.64
C GLY A 102 -18.99 11.50 -5.09
#